data_AF-A0A6C0DVI2-F1
#
_entry.id   AF-A0A6C0DVI2-F1
#
_cell.length_a   1.000
_cell.length_b   1.000
_cell.length_c   1.000
_cell.angle_alpha   90.00
_cell.angle_beta   90.00
_cell.angle_gamma   90.00
#
_symmetry.space_group_name_H-M   'P 1'
#
loop_
_entity.id
_entity.type
_entity.pdbx_description
1 polymer ?
#
loop_
_entity_poly.entity_id
_entity_poly.type
_entity_poly.pdbx_seq_one_letter_code
_entity_poly.pdbx_strand_id
1 'polypeptide(L)' 'MEYLYKPHFYAHIVSSIAMLTAIVLLIINYKKVLKLDVLELIKILSLLAIAIASYGQSHTTLEKEYGYNPFGALMK' A
#
# COMPACT_ATOMS: atom_id res chain seq x y z
N MET A 1 22.89 -7.89 -18.60
CA MET A 1 22.54 -7.30 -17.29
C MET A 1 21.43 -8.13 -16.71
N GLU A 2 21.64 -8.68 -15.53
CA GLU A 2 20.66 -9.44 -14.78
C GLU A 2 19.58 -8.45 -14.32
N TYR A 3 18.51 -8.32 -15.10
CA TYR A 3 17.36 -7.51 -14.71
C TYR A 3 16.86 -8.07 -13.39
N LEU A 4 16.73 -7.21 -12.37
CA LEU A 4 16.08 -7.54 -11.09
C LEU A 4 14.88 -8.44 -11.39
N TYR A 5 14.96 -9.70 -10.96
CA TYR A 5 13.94 -10.70 -11.25
C TYR A 5 12.60 -10.18 -10.70
N LYS A 6 11.75 -9.62 -11.57
CA LYS A 6 10.42 -9.05 -11.30
C LYS A 6 10.45 -7.72 -10.48
N PRO A 7 10.81 -6.56 -11.08
CA PRO A 7 10.91 -5.28 -10.36
C PRO A 7 9.60 -4.84 -9.70
N HIS A 8 8.45 -5.15 -10.31
CA HIS A 8 7.13 -4.87 -9.73
C HIS A 8 6.87 -5.63 -8.42
N PHE A 9 7.46 -6.81 -8.24
CA PHE A 9 7.32 -7.59 -7.01
C PHE A 9 8.01 -6.88 -5.84
N TYR A 10 9.25 -6.42 -6.04
CA TYR A 10 9.96 -5.65 -5.02
C TYR A 10 9.27 -4.31 -4.72
N ALA A 11 8.80 -3.61 -5.75
CA ALA A 11 8.02 -2.38 -5.57
C ALA A 11 6.78 -2.64 -4.71
N HIS A 12 6.06 -3.74 -4.97
CA HIS A 12 4.90 -4.13 -4.17
C HIS A 12 5.24 -4.36 -2.70
N ILE A 13 6.32 -5.09 -2.40
CA ILE A 13 6.77 -5.33 -1.01
C ILE A 13 7.09 -4.00 -0.31
N VAL A 14 7.86 -3.13 -0.96
CA VAL A 14 8.24 -1.83 -0.39
C VAL A 14 6.99 -0.97 -0.14
N SER A 15 6.07 -0.91 -1.09
CA SER A 15 4.79 -0.21 -0.93
C SER A 15 3.93 -0.81 0.19
N SER A 16 3.95 -2.13 0.37
CA SER A 16 3.25 -2.82 1.48
C SER A 16 3.75 -2.35 2.84
N ILE A 17 5.08 -2.35 3.02
CA ILE A 17 5.74 -1.93 4.26
C ILE A 17 5.47 -0.45 4.55
N ALA A 18 5.56 0.40 3.53
CA ALA A 18 5.28 1.83 3.67
C ALA A 18 3.81 2.08 4.06
N MET A 19 2.86 1.40 3.42
CA MET A 19 1.43 1.54 3.73
C MET A 19 1.12 1.04 5.15
N LEU A 20 1.66 -0.11 5.54
CA LEU A 20 1.50 -0.63 6.91
C LEU A 20 2.06 0.35 7.95
N THR A 21 3.26 0.89 7.70
CA THR A 21 3.89 1.89 8.58
C THR A 21 3.02 3.14 8.70
N ALA A 22 2.47 3.63 7.57
CA ALA A 22 1.58 4.79 7.57
C ALA A 22 0.31 4.54 8.39
N ILE A 23 -0.31 3.36 8.26
CA ILE A 23 -1.49 2.95 9.04
C ILE A 23 -1.14 2.89 10.53
N VAL A 24 -0.02 2.26 10.90
CA VAL A 24 0.43 2.18 12.30
C VAL A 24 0.67 3.57 12.89
N LEU A 25 1.31 4.48 12.14
CA LEU A 25 1.54 5.85 12.57
C LEU A 25 0.22 6.62 12.75
N LEU A 26 -0.74 6.44 11.85
CA LEU A 26 -2.09 7.01 11.94
C LEU A 26 -2.80 6.54 13.21
N ILE A 27 -2.74 5.24 13.52
CA ILE A 27 -3.35 4.66 14.73
C ILE A 27 -2.68 5.19 15.99
N ILE A 28 -1.35 5.15 16.08
CA ILE A 28 -0.61 5.60 17.27
C ILE A 28 -0.80 7.11 17.51
N ASN A 29 -0.95 7.89 16.44
CA ASN A 29 -1.11 9.34 16.52
C ASN A 29 -2.57 9.81 16.36
N TYR A 30 -3.57 8.92 16.51
CA TYR A 30 -4.97 9.26 16.23
C TYR A 30 -5.47 10.51 16.98
N LYS A 31 -5.03 10.71 18.24
CA LYS A 31 -5.38 11.90 19.04
C LYS A 31 -4.86 13.20 18.44
N LYS A 32 -3.73 13.16 17.73
CA LYS A 32 -3.18 14.32 17.01
C LYS A 32 -3.97 14.56 15.72
N VAL A 33 -4.31 13.48 15.02
CA VAL A 33 -5.11 13.52 13.79
C VAL A 33 -6.48 14.15 14.03
N LEU A 34 -7.13 13.83 15.15
CA LEU A 34 -8.42 14.43 15.54
C LEU A 34 -8.36 15.94 15.86
N LYS A 35 -7.15 16.50 15.99
CA LYS A 35 -6.94 17.94 16.24
C LYS A 35 -6.50 18.71 15.00
N LEU A 36 -6.32 18.03 13.87
CA LEU A 36 -5.93 18.66 12.62
C LEU A 36 -7.11 19.45 12.04
N ASP A 37 -6.78 20.46 11.24
CA ASP A 37 -7.79 21.18 10.49
C ASP A 37 -8.39 20.31 9.37
N VAL A 38 -9.51 20.76 8.80
CA VAL A 38 -10.22 20.01 7.76
C VAL A 38 -9.37 19.81 6.50
N LEU A 39 -8.54 20.79 6.12
CA LEU A 39 -7.68 20.70 4.93
C LEU A 39 -6.54 19.69 5.14
N GLU A 40 -5.95 19.64 6.33
CA GLU A 40 -4.94 18.66 6.73
C GLU A 40 -5.52 17.24 6.74
N LEU A 41 -6.73 17.08 7.28
CA LEU A 41 -7.46 15.81 7.23
C LEU A 41 -7.71 15.36 5.79
N ILE A 42 -8.19 16.27 4.93
CA ILE A 42 -8.39 15.98 3.50
C ILE A 42 -7.09 15.51 2.85
N LYS A 43 -5.96 16.19 3.08
CA LYS A 43 -4.65 15.80 2.52
C LYS A 43 -4.27 14.38 2.94
N ILE A 44 -4.37 14.06 4.23
CA ILE A 44 -4.00 12.73 4.75
C ILE A 44 -4.91 11.65 4.15
N LEU A 45 -6.22 11.88 4.13
CA LEU A 45 -7.18 10.91 3.60
C LEU A 45 -7.02 10.71 2.09
N SER A 46 -6.76 11.78 1.33
CA SER A 46 -6.46 11.69 -0.11
C SER A 46 -5.20 10.88 -0.38
N LEU A 47 -4.13 11.10 0.39
CA LEU A 47 -2.89 10.32 0.26
C LEU A 47 -3.10 8.85 0.59
N LEU A 48 -3.85 8.55 1.66
CA LEU A 48 -4.18 7.18 2.03
C LEU A 48 -5.03 6.49 0.95
N ALA A 49 -6.02 7.19 0.39
CA ALA A 49 -6.85 6.67 -0.70
C ALA A 49 -6.02 6.33 -1.95
N ILE A 50 -5.10 7.21 -2.35
CA ILE A 50 -4.19 6.97 -3.48
C ILE A 50 -3.27 5.77 -3.19
N ALA A 51 -2.74 5.67 -1.97
CA ALA A 51 -1.87 4.57 -1.57
C ALA A 51 -2.59 3.22 -1.61
N ILE A 52 -3.82 3.14 -1.07
CA ILE A 52 -4.65 1.93 -1.09
C ILE A 52 -5.00 1.54 -2.53
N ALA A 53 -5.42 2.50 -3.36
CA ALA A 53 -5.73 2.24 -4.77
C ALA A 53 -4.51 1.70 -5.53
N SER A 54 -3.35 2.33 -5.35
CA SER A 54 -2.08 1.92 -5.97
C SER A 54 -1.64 0.53 -5.50
N TYR A 55 -1.79 0.23 -4.21
CA TYR A 55 -1.50 -1.08 -3.64
C TYR A 55 -2.40 -2.18 -4.22
N GLY A 56 -3.71 -1.93 -4.31
CA GLY A 56 -4.67 -2.86 -4.93
C GLY A 56 -4.41 -3.08 -6.42
N GLN A 57 -4.06 -2.02 -7.16
CA GLN A 57 -3.65 -2.13 -8.56
C GLN A 57 -2.38 -2.97 -8.70
N SER A 58 -1.42 -2.81 -7.78
CA SER A 58 -0.19 -3.60 -7.79
C SER A 58 -0.46 -5.09 -7.57
N HIS A 59 -1.43 -5.49 -6.75
CA HIS A 59 -1.87 -6.90 -6.66
C HIS A 59 -2.37 -7.42 -8.00
N THR A 60 -3.25 -6.66 -8.66
CA THR A 60 -3.78 -7.00 -9.99
C THR A 60 -2.66 -7.16 -11.02
N THR A 61 -1.66 -6.28 -11.01
CA THR A 61 -0.49 -6.38 -11.90
C THR A 61 0.36 -7.61 -11.56
N LEU A 62 0.56 -7.93 -10.27
CA LEU A 62 1.31 -9.10 -9.86
C LEU A 62 0.66 -10.42 -10.29
N GLU A 63 -0.66 -10.49 -10.22
CA GLU A 63 -1.43 -11.63 -10.70
C GLU A 63 -1.29 -11.78 -12.22
N LYS A 64 -1.55 -10.70 -12.98
CA LYS A 64 -1.56 -10.74 -14.45
C LYS A 64 -0.19 -11.01 -15.06
N GLU A 65 0.85 -10.33 -14.57
CA GLU A 65 2.18 -10.36 -15.20
C GLU A 65 3.09 -11.45 -14.63
N TYR A 66 2.84 -11.90 -13.39
CA TYR A 66 3.74 -12.79 -12.68
C TYR A 66 3.07 -14.04 -12.10
N GLY A 67 1.75 -14.20 -12.28
CA GLY A 67 0.98 -15.34 -11.78
C GLY A 67 0.85 -15.37 -10.26
N TYR A 68 1.15 -14.27 -9.57
CA TYR A 68 1.03 -14.18 -8.11
C TYR A 68 -0.44 -13.99 -7.72
N ASN A 69 -1.12 -15.08 -7.34
CA ASN A 69 -2.48 -15.04 -6.81
C ASN A 69 -2.45 -15.06 -5.27
N PRO A 70 -2.61 -13.91 -4.59
CA PRO A 70 -2.59 -13.85 -3.12
C PRO A 70 -3.76 -14.61 -2.48
N PHE A 71 -4.94 -14.63 -3.11
CA PHE A 71 -6.10 -15.37 -2.62
C PHE A 71 -5.92 -16.88 -2.79
N GLY A 72 -5.32 -17.31 -3.90
CA GLY A 72 -4.97 -18.71 -4.14
C GLY A 72 -3.91 -19.25 -3.18
N ALA A 73 -3.02 -18.38 -2.66
CA ALA A 73 -2.04 -18.74 -1.64
C ALA A 73 -2.65 -18.89 -0.23
N LEU A 74 -3.72 -18.15 0.08
CA LEU A 74 -4.42 -18.18 1.37
C LEU A 74 -5.47 -19.29 1.50
N MET A 75 -5.94 -19.86 0.36
CA MET A 75 -6.96 -20.91 0.32
C MET A 75 -6.38 -22.32 0.08
N LYS A 76 -5.08 -22.51 0.28
CA LYS A 76 -4.43 -23.82 0.35
C LYS A 76 -4.32 -24.29 1.80
#